data_AF-A0A4R6KMS2-F1
#
_entry.id   AF-A0A4R6KMS2-F1
#
_cell.length_a   1.000
_cell.length_b   1.000
_cell.length_c   1.000
_cell.angle_alpha   90.00
_cell.angle_beta   90.00
_cell.angle_gamma   90.00
#
_symmetry.space_group_name_H-M   'P 1'
#
loop_
_entity.id
_entity.type
_entity.pdbx_description
1 polymer ?
#
loop_
_entity_poly.entity_id
_entity_poly.type
_entity_poly.pdbx_seq_one_letter_code
_entity_poly.pdbx_strand_id
1 'polypeptide(L)'
;MSDSFPTPPPRSSDSSTPSITIEHVTFDSADAAALAAFWAAVLELEVDAGGNQFFATVNKNGTGTALMFIQVPEKPTVKNRLHLDLATRNWTTEIDRLVALGAKRLDEYDEYGAHWVTLADPEGNLFDLAEIR
;
A
#
# COMPACT_ATOMS: atom_id res chain seq x y z
N MET A 1 -9.08 8.22 -30.15
CA MET A 1 -8.36 9.45 -29.78
C MET A 1 -7.11 9.00 -29.06
N SER A 2 -5.94 9.25 -29.63
CA SER A 2 -4.65 8.83 -29.08
C SER A 2 -4.14 9.97 -28.19
N ASP A 3 -4.24 9.79 -26.87
CA ASP A 3 -3.69 10.74 -25.91
C ASP A 3 -2.16 10.58 -25.90
N SER A 4 -1.46 11.50 -26.56
CA SER A 4 0.00 11.60 -26.47
C SER A 4 0.37 12.20 -25.11
N PHE A 5 1.14 11.46 -24.31
CA PHE A 5 1.71 11.97 -23.08
C PHE A 5 2.67 13.15 -23.38
N PRO A 6 2.65 14.23 -22.58
CA PRO A 6 3.57 15.35 -22.76
C PRO A 6 5.02 14.94 -22.49
N THR A 7 5.95 15.46 -23.30
CA THR A 7 7.39 15.20 -23.13
C THR A 7 7.90 15.81 -21.81
N PRO A 8 8.55 15.05 -20.92
CA PRO A 8 9.11 15.60 -19.69
C PRO A 8 10.28 16.56 -19.99
N PRO A 9 10.54 17.55 -19.13
CA PRO A 9 11.66 18.48 -19.29
C PRO A 9 13.02 17.75 -19.23
N PRO A 10 14.06 18.30 -19.85
CA PRO A 10 15.40 17.71 -19.81
C PRO A 10 15.92 17.64 -18.36
N ARG A 11 16.39 16.46 -17.93
CA ARG A 11 17.08 16.31 -16.63
C ARG A 11 18.40 17.08 -16.65
N SER A 12 18.66 17.87 -15.61
CA SER A 12 19.97 18.51 -15.39
C SER A 12 21.06 17.46 -15.22
N SER A 13 22.20 17.67 -15.87
CA SER A 13 23.31 16.71 -16.00
C SER A 13 24.25 16.65 -14.78
N ASP A 14 23.73 16.64 -13.56
CA ASP A 14 24.55 16.42 -12.37
C ASP A 14 23.74 15.73 -11.26
N SER A 15 24.34 14.73 -10.62
CA SER A 15 23.75 13.74 -9.67
C SER A 15 22.96 12.57 -10.29
N SER A 16 23.54 11.37 -10.25
CA SER A 16 22.88 10.08 -10.50
C SER A 16 21.81 9.71 -9.44
N THR A 17 21.68 10.51 -8.38
CA THR A 17 20.75 10.28 -7.28
C THR A 17 19.63 11.32 -7.34
N PRO A 18 18.35 10.91 -7.33
CA PRO A 18 17.23 11.85 -7.29
C PRO A 18 17.31 12.69 -6.00
N SER A 19 17.03 13.99 -6.11
CA SER A 19 17.02 14.92 -4.98
C SER A 19 15.76 14.79 -4.09
N ILE A 20 14.74 14.08 -4.58
CA ILE A 20 13.47 13.82 -3.89
C ILE A 20 13.21 12.32 -3.96
N THR A 21 12.86 11.74 -2.81
CA THR A 21 12.45 10.34 -2.67
C THR A 21 11.09 10.28 -1.99
N ILE A 22 10.35 9.19 -2.19
CA ILE A 22 9.17 8.90 -1.38
C ILE A 22 9.67 8.47 -0.01
N GLU A 23 9.29 9.21 1.03
CA GLU A 23 9.63 8.84 2.41
C GLU A 23 8.62 7.82 2.95
N HIS A 24 7.33 8.17 2.92
CA HIS A 24 6.24 7.31 3.38
C HIS A 24 5.02 7.41 2.45
N VAL A 25 4.23 6.35 2.39
CA VAL A 25 2.80 6.43 2.08
C VAL A 25 2.05 6.45 3.40
N THR A 26 1.22 7.46 3.60
CA THR A 26 0.53 7.69 4.87
C THR A 26 -0.97 7.42 4.75
N PHE A 27 -1.51 6.68 5.71
CA PHE A 27 -2.93 6.40 5.89
C PHE A 27 -3.44 7.13 7.13
N ASP A 28 -4.52 7.90 6.92
CA ASP A 28 -5.37 8.32 8.03
C ASP A 28 -6.15 7.09 8.51
N SER A 29 -6.21 6.90 9.83
CA SER A 29 -6.74 5.69 10.45
C SER A 29 -7.53 5.99 11.73
N ALA A 30 -8.55 5.21 12.02
CA ALA A 30 -9.25 5.27 13.30
C ALA A 30 -8.39 4.67 14.42
N ASP A 31 -7.63 3.62 14.11
CA ASP A 31 -6.68 2.95 15.02
C ASP A 31 -5.35 2.69 14.31
N ALA A 32 -4.40 3.61 14.50
CA ALA A 32 -3.08 3.54 13.87
C ALA A 32 -2.32 2.26 14.25
N ALA A 33 -2.46 1.78 15.48
CA ALA A 33 -1.73 0.61 15.95
C ALA A 33 -2.32 -0.68 15.35
N ALA A 34 -3.65 -0.81 15.32
CA ALA A 34 -4.31 -1.96 14.72
C ALA A 34 -4.06 -2.03 13.21
N LEU A 35 -4.15 -0.90 12.51
CA LEU A 35 -3.95 -0.86 11.06
C LEU A 35 -2.49 -1.12 10.68
N ALA A 36 -1.53 -0.58 11.45
CA ALA A 36 -0.12 -0.90 11.26
C ALA A 36 0.17 -2.38 11.50
N ALA A 37 -0.44 -3.01 12.51
CA ALA A 37 -0.26 -4.43 12.77
C ALA A 37 -0.79 -5.30 11.63
N PHE A 38 -1.94 -4.94 11.04
CA PHE A 38 -2.46 -5.61 9.85
C PHE A 38 -1.47 -5.52 8.69
N TRP A 39 -0.99 -4.31 8.36
CA TRP A 39 -0.06 -4.12 7.24
C TRP A 39 1.32 -4.72 7.48
N ALA A 40 1.81 -4.74 8.72
CA ALA A 40 3.01 -5.47 9.11
C ALA A 40 2.84 -6.97 8.83
N ALA A 41 1.71 -7.56 9.22
CA ALA A 41 1.43 -8.97 8.93
C ALA A 41 1.28 -9.25 7.42
N VAL A 42 0.63 -8.35 6.66
CA VAL A 42 0.52 -8.45 5.19
C VAL A 42 1.89 -8.52 4.54
N LEU A 43 2.82 -7.65 4.95
CA LEU A 43 4.17 -7.56 4.39
C LEU A 43 5.16 -8.55 5.02
N GLU A 44 4.72 -9.36 5.99
CA GLU A 44 5.56 -10.25 6.81
C GLU A 44 6.73 -9.50 7.50
N LEU A 45 6.43 -8.28 7.97
CA LEU A 45 7.32 -7.41 8.71
C LEU A 45 6.80 -7.19 10.14
N GLU A 46 7.58 -6.45 10.92
CA GLU A 46 7.16 -5.94 12.23
C GLU A 46 6.76 -4.47 12.13
N VAL A 47 5.93 -4.02 13.08
CA VAL A 47 5.71 -2.59 13.31
C VAL A 47 7.01 -1.99 13.85
N ASP A 48 7.46 -0.89 13.27
CA ASP A 48 8.71 -0.26 13.68
C ASP A 48 8.64 0.24 15.13
N ALA A 49 9.80 0.22 15.80
CA ALA A 49 9.92 0.73 17.17
C ALA A 49 9.51 2.22 17.25
N GLY A 50 8.84 2.58 18.35
CA GLY A 50 8.38 3.95 18.61
C GLY A 50 6.95 4.25 18.14
N GLY A 51 6.29 3.30 17.47
CA GLY A 51 4.85 3.35 17.24
C GLY A 51 4.04 3.40 18.53
N ASN A 52 2.90 4.08 18.50
CA ASN A 52 1.98 4.27 19.61
C ASN A 52 0.55 4.52 19.07
N GLN A 53 -0.40 4.84 19.96
CA GLN A 53 -1.80 5.05 19.58
C GLN A 53 -2.04 6.17 18.56
N PHE A 54 -1.15 7.17 18.50
CA PHE A 54 -1.29 8.31 17.60
C PHE A 54 -0.69 8.07 16.22
N PHE A 55 0.36 7.25 16.15
CA PHE A 55 0.99 6.89 14.89
C PHE A 55 1.82 5.61 15.01
N ALA A 56 1.93 4.88 13.90
CA ALA A 56 2.80 3.72 13.77
C ALA A 56 3.35 3.63 12.35
N THR A 57 4.50 2.99 12.16
CA THR A 57 5.09 2.78 10.82
C THR A 57 5.46 1.31 10.60
N VAL A 58 5.56 0.94 9.33
CA VAL A 58 6.07 -0.35 8.88
C VAL A 58 7.13 -0.08 7.81
N ASN A 59 8.26 -0.79 7.88
CA ASN A 59 9.36 -0.73 6.92
C ASN A 59 10.16 0.60 6.90
N LYS A 60 10.13 1.40 7.97
CA LYS A 60 10.78 2.74 8.00
C LYS A 60 12.27 2.73 7.66
N ASN A 61 13.01 1.70 8.09
CA ASN A 61 14.45 1.56 7.85
C ASN A 61 14.80 0.45 6.85
N GLY A 62 13.79 -0.16 6.22
CA GLY A 62 13.99 -1.26 5.30
C GLY A 62 14.18 -0.81 3.87
N THR A 63 14.12 -1.77 2.95
CA THR A 63 14.16 -1.49 1.51
C THR A 63 12.75 -1.23 0.98
N GLY A 64 12.57 -0.16 0.22
CA GLY A 64 11.29 0.20 -0.38
C GLY A 64 10.60 1.35 0.34
N THR A 65 9.32 1.55 0.04
CA THR A 65 8.51 2.62 0.63
C THR A 65 7.98 2.20 2.00
N ALA A 66 8.14 3.07 2.99
CA ALA A 66 7.59 2.86 4.32
C ALA A 66 6.09 3.20 4.35
N LEU A 67 5.32 2.47 5.14
CA LEU A 67 3.92 2.77 5.39
C LEU A 67 3.81 3.47 6.75
N MET A 68 3.05 4.56 6.80
CA MET A 68 2.76 5.30 8.04
C MET A 68 1.26 5.34 8.27
N PHE A 69 0.86 5.13 9.51
CA PHE A 69 -0.54 5.16 9.95
C PHE A 69 -0.67 6.25 11.00
N ILE A 70 -1.61 7.17 10.80
CA ILE A 70 -1.85 8.30 11.70
C ILE A 70 -3.28 8.19 12.23
N GLN A 71 -3.43 8.32 13.54
CA GLN A 71 -4.74 8.34 14.16
C GLN A 71 -5.44 9.66 13.84
N VAL A 72 -6.59 9.58 13.18
CA VAL A 72 -7.48 10.69 12.87
C VAL A 72 -8.85 10.36 13.47
N PRO A 73 -9.36 11.13 14.44
CA PRO A 73 -10.59 10.81 15.16
C PRO A 73 -11.85 11.02 14.30
N GLU A 74 -11.78 11.83 13.25
CA GLU A 74 -12.87 12.07 12.33
C GLU A 74 -13.07 10.89 11.38
N LYS A 75 -14.32 10.47 11.20
CA LYS A 75 -14.65 9.43 10.23
C LYS A 75 -14.44 9.95 8.80
N PRO A 76 -13.90 9.13 7.88
CA PRO A 76 -13.84 9.47 6.47
C PRO A 76 -15.25 9.77 5.93
N THR A 77 -15.38 10.89 5.20
CA THR A 77 -16.63 11.25 4.51
C THR A 77 -16.74 10.62 3.13
N VAL A 78 -15.60 10.15 2.60
CA VAL A 78 -15.47 9.44 1.33
C VAL A 78 -14.47 8.30 1.50
N LYS A 79 -14.54 7.29 0.62
CA LYS A 79 -13.54 6.23 0.60
C LYS A 79 -12.15 6.77 0.21
N ASN A 80 -11.10 6.18 0.76
CA ASN A 80 -9.75 6.37 0.25
C ASN A 80 -9.69 5.87 -1.21
N ARG A 81 -9.05 6.65 -2.09
CA ARG A 81 -8.95 6.36 -3.54
C ARG A 81 -7.56 5.90 -3.96
N LEU A 82 -6.62 5.85 -3.02
CA LEU A 82 -5.32 5.23 -3.23
C LEU A 82 -5.47 3.71 -3.24
N HIS A 83 -4.76 3.05 -4.14
CA HIS A 83 -4.53 1.61 -4.13
C HIS A 83 -3.03 1.37 -3.94
N LEU A 84 -2.68 0.45 -3.03
CA LEU A 84 -1.33 -0.10 -2.97
C LEU A 84 -1.30 -1.41 -3.74
N ASP A 85 -0.41 -1.51 -4.71
CA ASP A 85 -0.29 -2.71 -5.54
C ASP A 85 0.82 -3.61 -4.98
N LEU A 86 0.40 -4.75 -4.46
CA LEU A 86 1.27 -5.83 -4.02
C LEU A 86 1.40 -6.85 -5.14
N ALA A 87 2.44 -7.69 -5.09
CA ALA A 87 2.63 -8.73 -6.10
C ALA A 87 3.11 -10.03 -5.45
N THR A 88 2.64 -11.16 -5.95
CA THR A 88 3.00 -12.48 -5.41
C THR A 88 3.18 -13.53 -6.50
N ARG A 89 4.03 -14.53 -6.23
CA ARG A 89 4.08 -15.79 -7.00
C ARG A 89 3.21 -16.90 -6.38
N ASN A 90 2.72 -16.69 -5.16
CA ASN A 90 1.97 -17.68 -4.38
C ASN A 90 0.48 -17.33 -4.35
N TRP A 91 -0.13 -17.15 -5.53
CA TRP A 91 -1.45 -16.52 -5.72
C TRP A 91 -2.53 -16.97 -4.73
N THR A 92 -2.91 -18.24 -4.76
CA THR A 92 -4.01 -18.76 -3.94
C THR A 92 -3.70 -18.67 -2.45
N THR A 93 -2.48 -19.05 -2.05
CA THR A 93 -2.04 -19.05 -0.66
C THR A 93 -2.06 -17.64 -0.05
N GLU A 94 -1.60 -16.64 -0.79
CA GLU A 94 -1.56 -15.27 -0.28
C GLU A 94 -2.95 -14.66 -0.20
N ILE A 95 -3.85 -14.94 -1.15
CA ILE A 95 -5.25 -14.47 -1.04
C ILE A 95 -5.91 -15.02 0.23
N ASP A 96 -5.78 -16.33 0.47
CA ASP A 96 -6.35 -16.96 1.66
C ASP A 96 -5.75 -16.38 2.95
N ARG A 97 -4.43 -16.14 2.97
CA ARG A 97 -3.72 -15.52 4.10
C ARG A 97 -4.21 -14.09 4.36
N LEU A 98 -4.31 -13.26 3.32
CA LEU A 98 -4.78 -11.88 3.45
C LEU A 98 -6.21 -11.82 4.00
N VAL A 99 -7.10 -12.69 3.50
CA VAL A 99 -8.47 -12.79 4.01
C VAL A 99 -8.49 -13.25 5.47
N ALA A 100 -7.65 -14.23 5.84
CA ALA A 100 -7.53 -14.68 7.23
C ALA A 100 -6.99 -13.60 8.18
N LEU A 101 -6.17 -12.67 7.69
CA LEU A 101 -5.69 -11.49 8.43
C LEU A 101 -6.76 -10.41 8.62
N GLY A 102 -7.90 -10.52 7.93
CA GLY A 102 -9.01 -9.58 8.03
C GLY A 102 -9.22 -8.71 6.78
N ALA A 103 -8.49 -8.96 5.69
CA ALA A 103 -8.77 -8.31 4.42
C ALA A 103 -10.12 -8.79 3.85
N LYS A 104 -10.88 -7.89 3.25
CA LYS A 104 -12.10 -8.21 2.52
C LYS A 104 -11.82 -8.24 1.02
N ARG A 105 -11.91 -9.41 0.40
CA ARG A 105 -11.88 -9.56 -1.05
C ARG A 105 -13.10 -8.87 -1.69
N LEU A 106 -12.88 -8.06 -2.71
CA LEU A 106 -13.92 -7.28 -3.39
C LEU A 106 -14.19 -7.77 -4.81
N ASP A 107 -13.16 -7.80 -5.66
CA ASP A 107 -13.29 -8.13 -7.07
C ASP A 107 -11.99 -8.71 -7.63
N GLU A 108 -12.05 -9.43 -8.75
CA GLU A 108 -10.90 -10.05 -9.42
C GLU A 108 -10.95 -9.78 -10.92
N TYR A 109 -9.80 -9.45 -11.49
CA TYR A 109 -9.65 -9.00 -12.86
C TYR A 109 -8.52 -9.76 -13.56
N ASP A 110 -8.78 -10.26 -14.76
CA ASP A 110 -7.77 -10.80 -15.69
C ASP A 110 -7.94 -10.10 -17.03
N GLU A 111 -7.31 -8.93 -17.18
CA GLU A 111 -7.41 -8.07 -18.35
C GLU A 111 -6.13 -7.28 -18.58
N TYR A 112 -5.93 -6.77 -19.80
CA TYR A 112 -4.74 -6.01 -20.21
C TYR A 112 -3.39 -6.74 -19.99
N GLY A 113 -3.40 -8.07 -19.85
CA GLY A 113 -2.21 -8.86 -19.58
C GLY A 113 -1.78 -8.88 -18.12
N ALA A 114 -2.64 -8.39 -17.21
CA ALA A 114 -2.45 -8.45 -15.77
C ALA A 114 -3.59 -9.24 -15.12
N HIS A 115 -3.27 -9.95 -14.04
CA HIS A 115 -4.23 -10.65 -13.21
C HIS A 115 -4.08 -10.17 -11.77
N TRP A 116 -5.13 -9.57 -11.20
CA TRP A 116 -5.10 -9.03 -9.86
C TRP A 116 -6.46 -9.16 -9.16
N VAL A 117 -6.43 -9.10 -7.83
CA VAL A 117 -7.61 -9.08 -6.98
C VAL A 117 -7.58 -7.82 -6.13
N THR A 118 -8.69 -7.10 -6.09
CA THR A 118 -8.87 -5.95 -5.22
C THR A 118 -9.39 -6.42 -3.87
N LEU A 119 -8.71 -6.00 -2.81
CA LEU A 119 -9.09 -6.21 -1.42
C LEU A 119 -9.28 -4.87 -0.70
N ALA A 120 -9.95 -4.92 0.44
CA ALA A 120 -9.99 -3.83 1.40
C ALA A 120 -9.34 -4.28 2.72
N ASP A 121 -8.55 -3.41 3.33
CA ASP A 121 -8.04 -3.60 4.69
C ASP A 121 -9.18 -3.45 5.74
N PRO A 122 -8.92 -3.69 7.04
CA PRO A 122 -9.95 -3.60 8.08
C PRO A 122 -10.64 -2.23 8.20
N GLU A 123 -10.00 -1.15 7.73
CA GLU A 123 -10.57 0.20 7.73
C GLU A 123 -11.19 0.60 6.38
N GLY A 124 -11.12 -0.27 5.38
CA GLY A 124 -11.72 -0.09 4.06
C GLY A 124 -10.81 0.57 3.03
N ASN A 125 -9.51 0.73 3.30
CA ASN A 125 -8.57 1.19 2.28
C ASN A 125 -8.38 0.07 1.24
N LEU A 126 -8.41 0.47 -0.03
CA LEU A 126 -8.29 -0.48 -1.13
C LEU A 126 -6.82 -0.77 -1.43
N PHE A 127 -6.53 -2.02 -1.75
CA PHE A 127 -5.23 -2.45 -2.23
C PHE A 127 -5.41 -3.65 -3.16
N ASP A 128 -4.44 -3.84 -4.06
CA ASP A 128 -4.49 -4.88 -5.06
C ASP A 128 -3.37 -5.89 -4.81
N LEU A 129 -3.66 -7.17 -5.02
CA LEU A 129 -2.65 -8.21 -5.11
C LEU A 129 -2.58 -8.67 -6.57
N ALA A 130 -1.43 -8.48 -7.21
CA ALA A 130 -1.17 -8.91 -8.58
C ALA A 130 -0.43 -10.26 -8.64
N GLU A 131 -0.84 -11.12 -9.58
CA GLU A 131 -0.19 -12.39 -9.85
C GLU A 131 1.06 -12.19 -10.70
N ILE A 132 2.21 -12.65 -10.22
CA ILE A 132 3.45 -12.76 -10.99
C ILE A 132 3.46 -14.13 -11.68
N ARG A 133 3.24 -14.13 -13.00
CA ARG A 133 3.26 -15.31 -13.88
C ARG A 133 4.66 -15.62 -14.43
#